data_AF-A0A1F6W7P2-F1
#
_entry.id   AF-A0A1F6W7P2-F1
#
_cell.length_a   1.000
_cell.length_b   1.000
_cell.length_c   1.000
_cell.angle_alpha   90.00
_cell.angle_beta   90.00
_cell.angle_gamma   90.00
#
_symmetry.space_group_name_H-M   'P 1'
#
loop_
_entity.id
_entity.type
_entity.pdbx_description
1 polymer ?
#
loop_
_entity_poly.entity_id
_entity_poly.type
_entity_poly.pdbx_seq_one_letter_code
_entity_poly.pdbx_strand_id
1 'polypeptide(L)' 'MESYLLSTEKQEIYIEQARKKITFDEWESIHTEYSFKYSESQIRQIIKKAHFKEEKFYFDSKKYFCDVLMTKR' A
#
# COMPACT_ATOMS: atom_id res chain seq x y z
N MET A 1 -5.59 0.17 4.23
CA MET A 1 -5.08 1.14 5.23
C MET A 1 -4.30 2.18 4.46
N GLU A 2 -4.40 3.42 4.88
CA GLU A 2 -3.80 4.56 4.19
C GLU A 2 -2.99 5.38 5.20
N SER A 3 -1.86 5.90 4.74
CA SER A 3 -1.00 6.78 5.52
C SER A 3 -1.02 8.17 4.91
N TYR A 4 -1.04 9.18 5.78
CA TYR A 4 -1.12 10.58 5.41
C TYR A 4 -0.13 11.41 6.21
N LEU A 5 0.38 12.46 5.58
CA LEU A 5 1.00 13.59 6.28
C LEU A 5 0.01 14.75 6.27
N LEU A 6 -0.22 15.36 7.43
CA LEU A 6 -1.16 16.48 7.58
C LEU A 6 -0.37 17.76 7.83
N SER A 7 -0.70 18.82 7.08
CA SER A 7 -0.20 20.16 7.37
C SER A 7 -0.95 20.71 8.58
N THR A 8 -0.34 20.77 9.77
CA THR A 8 -1.05 21.22 10.99
C THR A 8 -1.28 22.73 11.05
N GLU A 9 -0.73 23.46 10.10
CA GLU A 9 -0.89 24.90 9.88
C GLU A 9 -0.76 25.19 8.39
N LYS A 10 -1.03 26.41 7.95
CA LYS A 10 -0.77 26.81 6.57
C LYS A 10 0.73 26.85 6.29
N GLN A 11 1.19 26.13 5.27
CA GLN A 11 2.61 26.02 4.93
C GLN A 11 2.87 26.44 3.48
N GLU A 12 4.03 27.05 3.24
CA GLU A 12 4.54 27.34 1.90
C GLU A 12 5.97 26.80 1.78
N ILE A 13 6.18 25.87 0.86
CA ILE A 13 7.44 25.14 0.71
C ILE A 13 8.00 25.43 -0.69
N TYR A 14 9.26 25.86 -0.76
CA TYR A 14 9.98 26.02 -2.01
C TYR A 14 11.00 24.90 -2.21
N ILE A 15 10.85 24.14 -3.29
CA ILE A 15 11.77 23.05 -3.67
C ILE A 15 12.70 23.60 -4.76
N GLU A 16 13.94 23.92 -4.38
CA GLU A 16 14.90 24.65 -5.20
C GLU A 16 15.22 23.94 -6.52
N GLN A 17 15.56 22.65 -6.47
CA GLN A 17 15.94 21.87 -7.66
C GLN A 17 14.78 21.77 -8.67
N ALA A 18 13.55 21.77 -8.16
CA ALA A 18 12.34 21.76 -8.99
C ALA A 18 11.89 23.16 -9.41
N ARG A 19 12.45 24.22 -8.82
CA ARG A 19 12.00 25.62 -8.93
C ARG A 19 10.50 25.76 -8.71
N LYS A 20 9.97 25.02 -7.74
CA LYS A 20 8.54 24.95 -7.47
C LYS A 20 8.23 25.42 -6.07
N LYS A 21 7.17 26.20 -5.97
CA LYS A 21 6.52 26.56 -4.71
C LYS A 21 5.24 25.74 -4.59
N ILE A 22 5.04 25.12 -3.44
CA ILE A 22 3.84 24.36 -3.10
C ILE A 22 3.29 24.96 -1.82
N THR A 23 1.98 25.19 -1.79
CA THR A 23 1.27 25.70 -0.62
C THR A 23 0.32 24.61 -0.16
N PHE A 24 0.28 24.39 1.15
CA PHE A 24 -0.69 23.53 1.81
C PHE A 24 -1.50 24.38 2.78
N ASP A 25 -2.82 24.24 2.73
CA ASP A 25 -3.69 24.86 3.74
C ASP A 25 -3.64 24.08 5.06
N GLU A 26 -4.12 24.71 6.13
CA GLU A 26 -4.22 24.05 7.43
C GLU A 26 -5.13 22.81 7.34
N TRP A 27 -4.64 21.70 7.90
CA TRP A 27 -5.20 20.35 7.86
C TRP A 27 -5.31 19.72 6.47
N GLU A 28 -4.64 20.29 5.46
CA GLU A 28 -4.52 19.63 4.15
C GLU A 28 -3.69 18.34 4.27
N SER A 29 -4.21 17.25 3.73
CA SER A 29 -3.59 15.92 3.79
C SER A 29 -2.83 15.58 2.51
N ILE A 30 -1.60 15.11 2.66
CA ILE A 30 -0.81 14.47 1.61
C ILE A 30 -0.90 12.96 1.79
N HIS A 31 -1.54 12.28 0.85
CA HIS A 31 -1.55 10.82 0.83
C HIS A 31 -0.14 10.31 0.51
N THR A 32 0.40 9.43 1.36
CA THR A 32 1.76 8.92 1.19
C THR A 32 1.79 7.44 0.81
N GLU A 33 0.87 6.62 1.32
CA GLU A 33 0.95 5.17 1.15
C GLU A 33 -0.39 4.45 1.26
N TYR A 34 -0.56 3.42 0.42
CA TYR A 34 -1.52 2.35 0.64
C TYR A 34 -0.84 1.10 1.21
N SER A 35 -1.35 0.59 2.33
CA SER A 35 -1.06 -0.77 2.80
C SER A 35 -2.30 -1.64 2.67
N PHE A 36 -2.47 -2.26 1.50
CA PHE A 36 -3.58 -3.18 1.22
C PHE A 36 -3.41 -4.46 2.03
N LYS A 37 -4.50 -4.90 2.65
CA LYS A 37 -4.58 -6.19 3.35
C LYS A 37 -5.46 -7.12 2.53
N TYR A 38 -5.07 -8.39 2.47
CA TYR A 38 -5.72 -9.36 1.59
C TYR A 38 -6.27 -10.53 2.41
N SER A 39 -7.50 -10.92 2.08
CA SER A 39 -8.04 -12.21 2.49
C SER A 39 -7.48 -13.33 1.61
N GLU A 40 -7.57 -14.57 2.09
CA GLU A 40 -7.21 -15.75 1.29
C GLU A 40 -7.98 -15.81 -0.03
N SER A 41 -9.27 -15.44 -0.04
CA SER A 41 -10.09 -15.43 -1.25
C SER A 41 -9.59 -14.41 -2.28
N GLN A 42 -9.16 -13.23 -1.84
CA GLN A 42 -8.57 -12.21 -2.71
C GLN A 42 -7.22 -12.68 -3.26
N ILE A 43 -6.38 -13.30 -2.42
CA ILE A 43 -5.11 -13.87 -2.87
C ILE A 43 -5.36 -14.92 -3.96
N ARG A 44 -6.27 -15.87 -3.75
CA ARG A 44 -6.64 -16.89 -4.77
C ARG A 44 -7.13 -16.27 -6.08
N GLN A 45 -7.86 -15.16 -6.03
CA GLN A 45 -8.27 -14.43 -7.23
C GLN A 45 -7.07 -13.82 -7.96
N ILE A 46 -6.10 -13.24 -7.24
CA ILE A 46 -4.86 -12.71 -7.81
C ILE A 46 -4.06 -13.83 -8.49
N ILE A 47 -3.88 -14.97 -7.81
CA ILE A 47 -3.19 -16.16 -8.34
C ILE A 47 -3.84 -16.63 -9.65
N LYS A 48 -5.17 -16.74 -9.66
CA LYS A 48 -5.94 -17.15 -10.84
C LYS A 48 -5.78 -16.15 -12.00
N LYS A 49 -5.89 -14.85 -11.73
CA LYS A 49 -5.74 -13.79 -12.75
C LYS A 49 -4.31 -13.73 -13.31
N ALA A 50 -3.32 -14.05 -12.50
CA ALA A 50 -1.91 -14.09 -12.92
C ALA A 50 -1.52 -15.39 -13.66
N HIS A 51 -2.45 -16.32 -13.88
CA HIS A 51 -2.20 -17.63 -14.51
C HIS A 51 -1.23 -18.55 -13.76
N PHE A 52 -1.17 -18.43 -12.43
CA PHE A 52 -0.43 -19.35 -11.57
C PHE A 52 -1.34 -20.40 -10.93
N LYS A 53 -0.73 -21.46 -10.40
CA LYS A 53 -1.35 -22.43 -9.52
C LYS A 53 -0.88 -22.17 -8.09
N GLU A 54 -1.81 -22.24 -7.15
CA GLU A 54 -1.48 -22.24 -5.73
C GLU A 54 -1.00 -23.64 -5.33
N GLU A 55 0.14 -23.70 -4.64
CA GLU A 55 0.62 -24.94 -4.02
C GLU A 55 0.37 -24.97 -2.52
N LYS A 56 0.72 -23.88 -1.81
CA LYS A 56 0.60 -23.85 -0.35
C LYS A 56 0.60 -22.45 0.23
N PHE A 57 -0.20 -22.26 1.27
CA PHE A 57 -0.15 -21.10 2.15
C PHE A 57 0.60 -21.48 3.43
N TYR A 58 1.52 -20.61 3.86
CA TYR A 58 2.22 -20.71 5.14
C TYR A 58 1.75 -19.54 6.00
N PHE A 59 1.17 -19.84 7.15
CA PHE A 59 0.68 -18.83 8.08
C PHE A 59 1.56 -18.77 9.33
N ASP A 60 1.63 -17.61 9.94
CA ASP A 60 2.07 -17.52 11.32
C ASP A 60 1.06 -18.18 12.28
N SER A 61 1.46 -18.41 13.52
CA SER A 61 0.62 -19.10 14.53
C SER A 61 -0.75 -18.46 14.76
N LYS A 62 -0.88 -17.14 14.53
CA LYS A 62 -2.12 -16.39 14.71
C LYS A 62 -2.85 -16.10 13.40
N LYS A 63 -2.30 -16.50 12.25
CA LYS A 63 -2.83 -16.25 10.89
C LYS A 63 -3.05 -14.76 10.58
N TYR A 64 -2.17 -13.89 11.05
CA TYR A 64 -2.16 -12.47 10.70
C TYR A 64 -1.35 -12.18 9.44
N PHE A 65 -0.42 -13.06 9.09
CA PHE A 65 0.39 -12.95 7.88
C PHE A 65 0.50 -14.31 7.19
N CYS A 66 0.68 -14.29 5.86
CA CYS A 66 0.98 -15.50 5.12
C CYS A 66 1.95 -15.28 3.96
N ASP A 67 2.78 -16.28 3.73
CA ASP A 67 3.53 -16.47 2.49
C ASP A 67 2.85 -17.53 1.63
N VAL A 68 2.76 -17.29 0.32
CA VAL A 68 2.09 -18.21 -0.60
C VAL A 68 3.06 -18.73 -1.65
N LEU A 69 3.25 -20.05 -1.66
CA LEU A 69 4.00 -20.74 -2.70
C LEU A 69 3.09 -20.99 -3.90
N MET A 70 3.57 -20.55 -5.05
CA MET A 70 2.87 -20.58 -6.32
C MET A 70 3.78 -21.17 -7.40
N THR A 71 3.20 -21.93 -8.32
CA THR A 71 3.91 -22.52 -9.46
C THR A 71 3.28 -22.06 -10.76
N LYS A 72 4.08 -22.03 -11.82
CA LYS A 72 3.55 -21.80 -13.16
C LYS A 72 2.58 -22.93 -13.49
N ARG A 73 1.45 -22.58 -14.10
CA ARG A 73 0.54 -23.57 -14.69
C ARG A 73 1.16 -24.26 -15.89
#